data_AF-A0A382T676-F1
#
_entry.id   AF-A0A382T676-F1
#
_cell.length_a   1.000
_cell.length_b   1.000
_cell.length_c   1.000
_cell.angle_alpha   90.00
_cell.angle_beta   90.00
_cell.angle_gamma   90.00
#
_symmetry.space_group_name_H-M   'P 1'
#
loop_
_entity.id
_entity.type
_entity.pdbx_description
1 polymer ?
#
loop_
_entity_poly.entity_id
_entity_poly.type
_entity_poly.pdbx_seq_one_letter_code
_entity_poly.pdbx_strand_id
1 'polypeptide(L)'
;FGAILGSLITGFLFLPRLGVQQSLLLVATLNLLMMMYLFRTGDYFTKTLRKMMTVVLAGVILVVNMGFPSDLLDRFFMRDSTGQKDIRKLLYFEEGLTDTVAVFKDNYGALDPDAKRLVTNGVSMSAVNFIASRYMKLLAHLPIMLVDNPEEVLVVCFGTGQTTGAAAVHPKVKAVDSVDLSGSVVRAGNVFSSQNYNALKNEKVNIILQDGRNHLLTTQKMYDVITSEPPPPRTAFTVNLYTKEYYEVAQKHLNPGGIVAQWIPLHSQGKQEVFMHFKTFLSVFPHAIAWMPVANEILVIGSD
;
A
#
# COMPACT_ATOMS: atom_id res chain seq x y z
N PHE A 1 -17.16 24.68 -15.27
CA PHE A 1 -15.88 24.88 -14.55
C PHE A 1 -15.93 24.42 -13.10
N GLY A 2 -16.93 24.82 -12.30
CA GLY A 2 -16.99 24.48 -10.86
C GLY A 2 -16.89 22.99 -10.52
N ALA A 3 -17.55 22.11 -11.27
CA ALA A 3 -17.49 20.67 -11.02
C ALA A 3 -16.11 20.05 -11.30
N ILE A 4 -15.41 20.50 -12.36
CA ILE A 4 -14.07 20.01 -12.73
C ILE A 4 -13.03 20.52 -11.75
N LEU A 5 -13.06 21.83 -11.44
CA LEU A 5 -12.11 22.40 -10.50
C LEU A 5 -12.37 21.88 -9.07
N GLY A 6 -13.63 21.70 -8.69
CA GLY A 6 -14.02 21.13 -7.42
C GLY A 6 -13.54 19.69 -7.22
N SER A 7 -13.63 18.83 -8.24
CA SER A 7 -13.11 17.45 -8.15
C SER A 7 -11.59 17.42 -8.05
N LEU A 8 -10.87 18.27 -8.80
CA LEU A 8 -9.42 18.38 -8.72
C LEU A 8 -8.96 18.90 -7.35
N ILE A 9 -9.57 19.97 -6.84
CA ILE A 9 -9.23 20.52 -5.52
C ILE A 9 -9.54 19.50 -4.43
N THR A 10 -10.71 18.87 -4.48
CA THR A 10 -11.08 17.89 -3.45
C THR A 10 -10.13 16.69 -3.47
N GLY A 11 -9.88 16.09 -4.63
CA GLY A 11 -9.06 14.89 -4.77
C GLY A 11 -7.58 15.11 -4.48
N PHE A 12 -6.99 16.21 -4.93
CA PHE A 12 -5.54 16.42 -4.86
C PHE A 12 -5.10 17.39 -3.76
N LEU A 13 -6.00 18.21 -3.19
CA LEU A 13 -5.67 19.16 -2.12
C LEU A 13 -6.38 18.84 -0.80
N PHE A 14 -7.69 18.60 -0.82
CA PHE A 14 -8.44 18.41 0.43
C PHE A 14 -8.19 17.03 1.02
N LEU A 15 -8.42 15.95 0.26
CA LEU A 15 -8.24 14.59 0.77
C LEU A 15 -6.83 14.34 1.32
N PRO A 16 -5.72 14.68 0.63
CA PRO A 16 -4.38 14.34 1.11
C PRO A 16 -3.91 15.19 2.31
N ARG A 17 -4.55 16.34 2.57
CA ARG A 17 -4.12 17.27 3.65
C ARG A 17 -5.06 17.29 4.83
N LEU A 18 -6.35 17.15 4.58
CA LEU A 18 -7.40 17.26 5.60
C LEU A 18 -7.98 15.88 5.94
N GLY A 19 -7.82 14.88 5.06
CA GLY A 19 -8.49 13.60 5.18
C GLY A 19 -9.95 13.64 4.69
N VAL A 20 -10.59 12.49 4.54
CA VAL A 20 -11.94 12.39 3.96
C VAL A 20 -12.96 13.15 4.82
N GLN A 21 -12.87 12.97 6.14
CA GLN A 21 -13.88 13.51 7.05
C GLN A 21 -13.86 15.05 7.10
N GLN A 22 -12.68 15.65 7.28
CA GLN A 22 -12.57 17.10 7.34
C GLN A 22 -12.84 17.73 5.98
N SER A 23 -12.51 17.05 4.89
CA SER A 23 -12.89 17.49 3.54
C SER A 23 -14.40 17.56 3.37
N LEU A 24 -15.13 16.54 3.83
CA LEU A 24 -16.61 16.53 3.80
C LEU A 24 -17.19 17.63 4.69
N LEU A 25 -16.66 17.81 5.90
CA LEU A 25 -17.10 18.86 6.83
C LEU A 25 -16.87 20.27 6.24
N LEU A 26 -15.72 20.48 5.59
CA LEU A 26 -15.39 21.72 4.91
C LEU A 26 -16.35 21.99 3.75
N VAL A 27 -16.58 21.01 2.88
CA VAL A 27 -17.50 21.15 1.74
C VAL A 27 -18.93 21.39 2.23
N ALA A 28 -19.39 20.67 3.26
CA ALA A 28 -20.70 20.89 3.87
C ALA A 28 -20.81 22.32 4.44
N THR A 29 -19.78 22.78 5.15
CA THR A 29 -19.73 24.13 5.71
C THR A 29 -19.76 25.20 4.63
N LEU A 30 -19.00 25.04 3.54
CA LEU A 30 -19.01 25.96 2.40
C LEU A 30 -20.39 26.02 1.74
N ASN A 31 -21.09 24.88 1.60
CA ASN A 31 -22.46 24.85 1.09
C ASN A 31 -23.44 25.58 2.02
N LEU A 32 -23.33 25.39 3.33
CA LEU A 32 -24.16 26.09 4.32
C LEU A 32 -23.87 27.60 4.35
N LEU A 33 -22.61 28.01 4.21
CA LEU A 33 -22.23 29.43 4.10
C LEU A 33 -22.80 30.05 2.82
N MET A 34 -22.76 29.34 1.70
CA MET A 34 -23.36 29.80 0.44
C MET A 34 -24.89 29.90 0.55
N MET A 35 -25.54 28.91 1.17
CA MET A 35 -26.97 28.97 1.49
C MET A 35 -27.29 30.19 2.36
N MET A 36 -26.52 30.42 3.43
CA MET A 36 -26.68 31.56 4.32
C MET A 36 -26.51 32.89 3.57
N TYR A 37 -25.53 32.99 2.66
CA TYR A 37 -25.32 34.16 1.82
C TYR A 37 -26.51 34.41 0.89
N LEU A 38 -27.02 33.38 0.21
CA LEU A 38 -28.17 33.49 -0.70
C LEU A 38 -29.46 33.91 0.04
N PHE A 39 -29.74 33.35 1.22
CA PHE A 39 -30.87 33.80 2.04
C PHE A 39 -30.70 35.23 2.54
N ARG A 40 -29.46 35.62 2.83
CA ARG A 40 -29.16 36.97 3.32
C ARG A 40 -29.28 38.02 2.23
N THR A 41 -29.05 37.69 0.96
CA THR A 41 -29.06 38.63 -0.18
C THR A 41 -30.32 38.56 -1.05
N GLY A 42 -30.99 37.40 -1.16
CA GLY A 42 -32.16 37.22 -2.02
C GLY A 42 -33.45 37.86 -1.50
N ASP A 43 -34.39 38.18 -2.40
CA ASP A 43 -35.63 38.91 -2.08
C ASP A 43 -36.89 38.04 -2.09
N TYR A 44 -36.72 36.71 -2.06
CA TYR A 44 -37.82 35.73 -2.09
C TYR A 44 -38.65 35.66 -0.79
N PHE A 45 -38.14 36.20 0.33
CA PHE A 45 -38.78 36.11 1.66
C PHE A 45 -38.79 37.44 2.41
N THR A 46 -39.65 37.56 3.43
CA THR A 46 -39.73 38.74 4.30
C THR A 46 -38.41 38.97 5.07
N LYS A 47 -38.09 40.24 5.37
CA LYS A 47 -36.85 40.62 6.06
C LYS A 47 -36.66 39.91 7.41
N THR A 48 -37.74 39.70 8.15
CA THR A 48 -37.71 39.01 9.46
C THR A 48 -37.33 37.54 9.30
N LEU A 49 -37.94 36.85 8.32
CA LEU A 49 -37.64 35.44 8.05
C LEU A 49 -36.20 35.25 7.56
N ARG A 50 -35.67 36.16 6.73
CA ARG A 50 -34.27 36.15 6.30
C ARG A 50 -33.29 36.22 7.48
N LYS A 51 -33.48 37.17 8.41
CA LYS A 51 -32.62 37.31 9.60
C LYS A 51 -32.69 36.07 10.49
N MET A 52 -33.89 35.53 10.70
CA MET A 52 -34.09 34.30 11.48
C MET A 52 -33.33 33.13 10.84
N MET A 53 -33.50 32.92 9.53
CA MET A 53 -32.82 31.85 8.79
C MET A 53 -31.29 32.00 8.82
N THR A 54 -30.75 33.23 8.73
CA THR A 54 -29.32 33.47 8.87
C THR A 54 -28.81 33.05 10.25
N VAL A 55 -29.51 33.41 11.33
CA VAL A 55 -29.12 33.02 12.70
C VAL A 55 -29.20 31.50 12.89
N VAL A 56 -30.27 30.87 12.37
CA VAL A 56 -30.43 29.40 12.41
C VAL A 56 -29.30 28.71 11.66
N LEU A 57 -28.98 29.13 10.43
CA LEU A 57 -27.90 28.54 9.64
C LEU A 57 -26.53 28.74 10.30
N ALA A 58 -26.26 29.92 10.87
CA ALA A 58 -25.04 30.16 11.63
C ALA A 58 -24.93 29.23 12.85
N GLY A 59 -26.05 29.03 13.57
CA GLY A 59 -26.13 28.08 14.67
C GLY A 59 -25.87 26.63 14.22
N VAL A 60 -26.48 26.21 13.10
CA VAL A 60 -26.24 24.87 12.53
C VAL A 60 -24.78 24.68 12.14
N ILE A 61 -24.17 25.65 11.46
CA ILE A 61 -22.74 25.60 11.10
C ILE A 61 -21.87 25.43 12.35
N LEU A 62 -22.15 26.19 13.41
CA LEU A 62 -21.42 26.12 14.68
C LEU A 62 -21.58 24.74 15.35
N VAL A 63 -22.82 24.28 15.48
CA VAL A 63 -23.13 22.99 16.13
C VAL A 63 -22.53 21.83 15.36
N VAL A 64 -22.61 21.84 14.02
CA VAL A 64 -22.01 20.79 13.19
C VAL A 64 -20.49 20.83 13.32
N ASN A 65 -19.82 21.98 13.18
CA ASN A 65 -18.35 22.02 13.25
C ASN A 65 -17.79 21.73 14.66
N MET A 66 -18.50 22.10 15.73
CA MET A 66 -18.05 21.84 17.10
C MET A 66 -18.49 20.47 17.65
N GLY A 67 -19.62 19.95 17.18
CA GLY A 67 -20.24 18.73 17.69
C GLY A 67 -19.89 17.48 16.90
N PHE A 68 -19.30 17.58 15.70
CA PHE A 68 -18.94 16.40 14.91
C PHE A 68 -17.68 15.72 15.49
N PRO A 69 -17.75 14.43 15.87
CA PRO A 69 -16.57 13.69 16.32
C PRO A 69 -15.52 13.63 15.21
N SER A 70 -14.24 13.85 15.52
CA SER A 70 -13.16 13.89 14.52
C SER A 70 -12.79 12.52 13.93
N ASP A 71 -13.28 11.43 14.50
CA ASP A 71 -12.90 10.03 14.22
C ASP A 71 -14.10 9.18 13.71
N LEU A 72 -15.15 9.82 13.20
CA LEU A 72 -16.39 9.15 12.84
C LEU A 72 -16.20 8.21 11.63
N LEU A 73 -15.41 8.64 10.64
CA LEU A 73 -15.10 7.84 9.45
C LEU A 73 -13.95 6.86 9.66
N ASP A 74 -13.10 7.08 10.66
CA ASP A 74 -12.01 6.19 11.03
C ASP A 74 -12.52 4.76 11.20
N ARG A 75 -13.66 4.57 11.87
CA ARG A 75 -14.29 3.25 12.07
C ARG A 75 -14.68 2.54 10.78
N PHE A 76 -15.01 3.27 9.73
CA PHE A 76 -15.36 2.68 8.43
C PHE A 76 -14.11 2.22 7.69
N PHE A 77 -13.05 3.03 7.72
CA PHE A 77 -11.76 2.70 7.07
C PHE A 77 -10.92 1.69 7.87
N MET A 78 -11.18 1.52 9.17
CA MET A 78 -10.49 0.60 10.08
C MET A 78 -11.12 -0.79 10.19
N ARG A 79 -12.07 -1.16 9.32
CA ARG A 79 -12.54 -2.55 9.20
C ARG A 79 -11.59 -3.32 8.29
N ASP A 80 -11.18 -4.51 8.71
CA ASP A 80 -10.59 -5.49 7.79
C ASP A 80 -11.64 -6.56 7.41
N SER A 81 -11.28 -7.44 6.48
CA SER A 81 -12.09 -8.59 6.07
C SER A 81 -12.46 -9.55 7.22
N THR A 82 -11.87 -9.41 8.41
CA THR A 82 -12.14 -10.21 9.61
C THR A 82 -13.00 -9.49 10.66
N GLY A 83 -13.29 -8.19 10.49
CA GLY A 83 -14.19 -7.44 11.37
C GLY A 83 -13.70 -6.05 11.76
N GLN A 84 -14.30 -5.47 12.81
CA GLN A 84 -13.85 -4.20 13.38
C GLN A 84 -12.56 -4.42 14.19
N LYS A 85 -11.49 -3.70 13.86
CA LYS A 85 -10.27 -3.67 14.66
C LYS A 85 -10.44 -2.79 15.88
N ASP A 86 -9.78 -3.17 16.98
CA ASP A 86 -9.72 -2.35 18.19
C ASP A 86 -8.84 -1.12 17.93
N ILE A 87 -9.44 0.06 17.90
CA ILE A 87 -8.77 1.35 17.65
C ILE A 87 -7.63 1.57 18.67
N ARG A 88 -7.75 1.02 19.88
CA ARG A 88 -6.70 1.12 20.91
C ARG A 88 -5.40 0.42 20.51
N LYS A 89 -5.43 -0.40 19.47
CA LYS A 89 -4.26 -1.10 18.91
C LYS A 89 -3.71 -0.41 17.66
N LEU A 90 -4.27 0.71 17.23
CA LEU A 90 -3.78 1.45 16.07
C LEU A 90 -2.39 2.04 16.37
N LEU A 91 -1.44 1.77 15.50
CA LEU A 91 -0.07 2.28 15.56
C LEU A 91 0.20 3.37 14.51
N TYR A 92 -0.52 3.31 13.40
CA TYR A 92 -0.38 4.22 12.28
C TYR A 92 -1.66 4.30 11.47
N PHE A 93 -2.02 5.49 11.00
CA PHE A 93 -3.13 5.70 10.09
C PHE A 93 -2.82 6.86 9.15
N GLU A 94 -3.08 6.67 7.87
CA GLU A 94 -2.90 7.70 6.85
C GLU A 94 -3.87 7.52 5.70
N GLU A 95 -4.54 8.61 5.31
CA GLU A 95 -5.36 8.68 4.08
C GLU A 95 -4.50 9.27 2.95
N GLY A 96 -4.04 8.41 2.04
CA GLY A 96 -3.20 8.79 0.90
C GLY A 96 -3.98 9.06 -0.39
N LEU A 97 -3.24 9.49 -1.42
CA LEU A 97 -3.76 9.68 -2.78
C LEU A 97 -4.20 8.37 -3.45
N THR A 98 -3.50 7.27 -3.13
CA THR A 98 -3.70 5.95 -3.73
C THR A 98 -4.56 5.02 -2.88
N ASP A 99 -4.44 5.15 -1.56
CA ASP A 99 -4.97 4.20 -0.60
C ASP A 99 -5.02 4.80 0.82
N THR A 100 -5.89 4.21 1.64
CA THR A 100 -5.91 4.44 3.08
C THR A 100 -5.13 3.32 3.76
N VAL A 101 -4.12 3.69 4.55
CA VAL A 101 -3.19 2.76 5.21
C VAL A 101 -3.40 2.80 6.71
N ALA A 102 -3.51 1.63 7.32
CA ALA A 102 -3.55 1.48 8.77
C ALA A 102 -2.60 0.36 9.22
N VAL A 103 -1.90 0.59 10.34
CA VAL A 103 -1.11 -0.44 11.00
C VAL A 103 -1.67 -0.68 12.39
N PHE A 104 -2.00 -1.93 12.69
CA PHE A 104 -2.50 -2.34 14.00
C PHE A 104 -1.48 -3.22 14.71
N LYS A 105 -1.36 -3.07 16.03
CA LYS A 105 -0.80 -4.10 16.88
C LYS A 105 -1.73 -5.30 16.83
N ASP A 106 -1.15 -6.44 16.49
CA ASP A 106 -1.83 -7.71 16.40
C ASP A 106 -1.55 -8.56 17.64
N ASN A 107 -2.32 -9.62 17.87
CA ASN A 107 -2.12 -10.48 19.04
C ASN A 107 -2.00 -11.94 18.60
N TYR A 108 -0.78 -12.37 18.28
CA TYR A 108 -0.43 -13.76 17.96
C TYR A 108 0.00 -14.55 19.21
N GLY A 109 -0.62 -14.23 20.36
CA GLY A 109 -0.32 -14.87 21.64
C GLY A 109 1.07 -14.54 22.17
N ALA A 110 1.52 -15.30 23.17
CA ALA A 110 2.80 -15.07 23.85
C ALA A 110 4.04 -15.28 22.96
N LEU A 111 3.87 -15.91 21.79
CA LEU A 111 4.97 -16.23 20.87
C LEU A 111 5.35 -15.07 19.95
N ASP A 112 4.45 -14.10 19.72
CA ASP A 112 4.70 -12.94 18.87
C ASP A 112 4.06 -11.66 19.48
N PRO A 113 4.65 -11.12 20.57
CA PRO A 113 4.11 -9.95 21.27
C PRO A 113 4.21 -8.64 20.46
N ASP A 114 5.11 -8.61 19.47
CA ASP A 114 5.35 -7.48 18.56
C ASP A 114 4.65 -7.65 17.22
N ALA A 115 3.66 -8.55 17.15
CA ALA A 115 2.91 -8.76 15.93
C ALA A 115 2.21 -7.46 15.50
N LYS A 116 2.28 -7.18 14.19
CA LYS A 116 1.66 -6.00 13.58
C LYS A 116 0.99 -6.41 12.28
N ARG A 117 -0.02 -5.68 11.86
CA ARG A 117 -0.77 -5.94 10.64
C ARG A 117 -0.88 -4.67 9.82
N LEU A 118 -0.45 -4.74 8.57
CA LEU A 118 -0.64 -3.70 7.57
C LEU A 118 -1.95 -3.95 6.83
N VAL A 119 -2.83 -2.95 6.88
CA VAL A 119 -4.14 -2.96 6.23
C VAL A 119 -4.18 -1.80 5.24
N THR A 120 -4.58 -2.06 4.01
CA THR A 120 -4.82 -0.99 3.02
C THR A 120 -6.24 -1.10 2.46
N ASN A 121 -6.96 0.01 2.41
CA ASN A 121 -8.36 0.08 1.97
C ASN A 121 -9.28 -0.98 2.63
N GLY A 122 -9.04 -1.27 3.92
CA GLY A 122 -9.78 -2.28 4.67
C GLY A 122 -9.46 -3.74 4.28
N VAL A 123 -8.37 -3.99 3.56
CA VAL A 123 -7.90 -5.33 3.22
C VAL A 123 -6.58 -5.59 3.93
N SER A 124 -6.47 -6.73 4.60
CA SER A 124 -5.21 -7.18 5.21
C SER A 124 -4.20 -7.51 4.11
N MET A 125 -3.11 -6.75 4.05
CA MET A 125 -2.09 -6.92 2.99
C MET A 125 -0.89 -7.72 3.45
N SER A 126 -0.33 -7.38 4.62
CA SER A 126 0.87 -8.01 5.14
C SER A 126 0.90 -7.93 6.67
N ALA A 127 1.83 -8.66 7.28
CA ALA A 127 1.95 -8.71 8.73
C ALA A 127 3.40 -8.88 9.19
N VAL A 128 3.68 -8.41 10.39
CA VAL A 128 4.82 -8.86 11.19
C VAL A 128 4.30 -9.92 12.13
N ASN A 129 4.78 -11.15 11.94
CA ASN A 129 4.68 -12.29 12.85
C ASN A 129 5.70 -13.34 12.37
N PHE A 130 5.93 -14.38 13.16
CA PHE A 130 6.92 -15.40 12.85
C PHE A 130 6.80 -16.01 11.45
N ILE A 131 5.58 -16.27 10.98
CA ILE A 131 5.32 -16.90 9.67
C ILE A 131 5.55 -15.89 8.55
N ALA A 132 4.90 -14.73 8.64
CA ALA A 132 4.94 -13.69 7.61
C ALA A 132 6.36 -13.12 7.44
N SER A 133 7.02 -12.80 8.56
CA SER A 133 8.39 -12.30 8.54
C SER A 133 9.38 -13.30 7.95
N ARG A 134 9.15 -14.61 8.13
CA ARG A 134 10.03 -15.63 7.57
C ARG A 134 9.99 -15.67 6.04
N TYR A 135 8.81 -15.74 5.43
CA TYR A 135 8.73 -15.84 3.97
C TYR A 135 9.23 -14.56 3.29
N MET A 136 8.89 -13.38 3.82
CA MET A 136 9.34 -12.10 3.26
C MET A 136 10.87 -11.98 3.26
N LYS A 137 11.51 -12.33 4.39
CA LYS A 137 12.98 -12.33 4.46
C LYS A 137 13.58 -13.37 3.51
N LEU A 138 12.98 -14.55 3.41
CA LEU A 138 13.46 -15.59 2.48
C LEU A 138 13.24 -15.24 1.01
N LEU A 139 12.23 -14.41 0.68
CA LEU A 139 12.02 -13.88 -0.66
C LEU A 139 13.16 -12.97 -1.12
N ALA A 140 13.90 -12.35 -0.20
CA ALA A 140 15.16 -11.69 -0.51
C ALA A 140 16.37 -12.63 -0.39
N HIS A 141 16.51 -13.33 0.73
CA HIS A 141 17.72 -14.12 1.01
C HIS A 141 17.95 -15.25 0.01
N LEU A 142 16.90 -16.03 -0.35
CA LEU A 142 17.06 -17.17 -1.25
C LEU A 142 17.58 -16.77 -2.63
N PRO A 143 16.93 -15.84 -3.38
CA PRO A 143 17.44 -15.48 -4.69
C PRO A 143 18.83 -14.82 -4.61
N ILE A 144 19.07 -13.93 -3.64
CA ILE A 144 20.39 -13.27 -3.52
C ILE A 144 21.52 -14.28 -3.28
N MET A 145 21.27 -15.38 -2.55
CA MET A 145 22.28 -16.42 -2.33
C MET A 145 22.48 -17.36 -3.52
N LEU A 146 21.57 -17.38 -4.49
CA LEU A 146 21.68 -18.20 -5.70
C LEU A 146 22.41 -17.49 -6.85
N VAL A 147 22.65 -16.19 -6.73
CA VAL A 147 23.38 -15.38 -7.71
C VAL A 147 24.82 -15.15 -7.24
N ASP A 148 25.79 -15.34 -8.13
CA ASP A 148 27.22 -15.25 -7.78
C ASP A 148 27.65 -13.83 -7.36
N ASN A 149 27.13 -12.81 -8.06
CA ASN A 149 27.43 -11.40 -7.83
C ASN A 149 26.15 -10.54 -7.76
N PRO A 150 25.39 -10.60 -6.66
CA PRO A 150 24.12 -9.89 -6.51
C PRO A 150 24.34 -8.45 -6.05
N GLU A 151 24.75 -7.55 -6.95
CA GLU A 151 25.07 -6.16 -6.62
C GLU A 151 23.85 -5.24 -6.70
N GLU A 152 23.02 -5.43 -7.72
CA GLU A 152 21.85 -4.61 -8.04
C GLU A 152 20.56 -5.42 -7.82
N VAL A 153 19.76 -5.03 -6.83
CA VAL A 153 18.52 -5.73 -6.47
C VAL A 153 17.31 -4.81 -6.68
N LEU A 154 16.27 -5.34 -7.32
CA LEU A 154 14.95 -4.72 -7.39
C LEU A 154 13.96 -5.44 -6.48
N VAL A 155 13.25 -4.69 -5.64
CA VAL A 155 12.14 -5.17 -4.82
C VAL A 155 10.86 -4.47 -5.27
N VAL A 156 9.97 -5.22 -5.93
CA VAL A 156 8.66 -4.76 -6.37
C VAL A 156 7.64 -5.01 -5.26
N CYS A 157 6.97 -3.93 -4.86
CA CYS A 157 6.06 -3.80 -3.71
C CYS A 157 6.82 -3.83 -2.37
N PHE A 158 6.88 -2.68 -1.70
CA PHE A 158 7.61 -2.49 -0.43
C PHE A 158 6.86 -3.13 0.74
N GLY A 159 5.55 -2.93 0.84
CA GLY A 159 4.73 -3.50 1.93
C GLY A 159 5.23 -3.12 3.33
N THR A 160 5.68 -4.12 4.11
CA THR A 160 6.28 -3.87 5.45
C THR A 160 7.77 -3.51 5.40
N GLY A 161 8.38 -3.56 4.21
CA GLY A 161 9.80 -3.32 3.95
C GLY A 161 10.70 -4.48 4.31
N GLN A 162 10.18 -5.60 4.81
CA GLN A 162 11.01 -6.71 5.30
C GLN A 162 11.87 -7.34 4.21
N THR A 163 11.32 -7.52 3.01
CA THR A 163 12.04 -8.01 1.82
C THR A 163 13.13 -7.03 1.41
N THR A 164 12.82 -5.73 1.30
CA THR A 164 13.78 -4.64 1.03
C THR A 164 14.92 -4.60 2.03
N GLY A 165 14.60 -4.63 3.32
CA GLY A 165 15.59 -4.63 4.38
C GLY A 165 16.48 -5.86 4.37
N ALA A 166 15.88 -7.04 4.17
CA ALA A 166 16.61 -8.30 4.08
C ALA A 166 17.55 -8.36 2.85
N ALA A 167 17.20 -7.69 1.75
CA ALA A 167 18.10 -7.52 0.62
C ALA A 167 19.31 -6.64 0.99
N ALA A 168 19.05 -5.51 1.67
CA ALA A 168 20.08 -4.52 1.97
C ALA A 168 21.13 -4.98 3.01
N VAL A 169 20.85 -6.01 3.81
CA VAL A 169 21.84 -6.54 4.77
C VAL A 169 22.94 -7.38 4.11
N HIS A 170 22.76 -7.81 2.86
CA HIS A 170 23.77 -8.63 2.17
C HIS A 170 25.01 -7.80 1.84
N PRO A 171 26.23 -8.28 2.17
CA PRO A 171 27.46 -7.50 1.94
C PRO A 171 27.76 -7.22 0.46
N LYS A 172 27.47 -8.17 -0.44
CA LYS A 172 27.69 -8.03 -1.88
C LYS A 172 26.69 -7.11 -2.58
N VAL A 173 25.49 -6.93 -2.00
CA VAL A 173 24.47 -6.00 -2.51
C VAL A 173 24.98 -4.57 -2.33
N LYS A 174 25.04 -3.83 -3.43
CA LYS A 174 25.46 -2.42 -3.47
C LYS A 174 24.26 -1.49 -3.43
N ALA A 175 23.19 -1.83 -4.14
CA ALA A 175 21.96 -1.04 -4.17
C ALA A 175 20.71 -1.92 -4.22
N VAL A 176 19.66 -1.44 -3.55
CA VAL A 176 18.33 -2.02 -3.54
C VAL A 176 17.34 -0.95 -3.98
N ASP A 177 16.85 -1.04 -5.20
CA ASP A 177 15.71 -0.23 -5.62
C ASP A 177 14.43 -0.89 -5.10
N SER A 178 13.67 -0.17 -4.28
CA SER A 178 12.39 -0.65 -3.76
C SER A 178 11.26 0.19 -4.32
N VAL A 179 10.44 -0.44 -5.14
CA VAL A 179 9.37 0.22 -5.88
C VAL A 179 8.04 -0.06 -5.22
N ASP A 180 7.29 0.99 -4.89
CA ASP A 180 5.91 0.88 -4.43
C ASP A 180 5.08 2.05 -4.98
N LEU A 181 3.83 1.78 -5.34
CA LEU A 181 2.92 2.81 -5.84
C LEU A 181 2.39 3.70 -4.71
N SER A 182 2.34 3.18 -3.47
CA SER A 182 1.78 3.88 -2.32
C SER A 182 2.87 4.54 -1.49
N GLY A 183 2.90 5.86 -1.52
CA GLY A 183 3.71 6.64 -0.59
C GLY A 183 3.30 6.45 0.87
N SER A 184 2.03 6.15 1.14
CA SER A 184 1.51 5.92 2.49
C SER A 184 2.00 4.60 3.07
N VAL A 185 2.08 3.54 2.25
CA VAL A 185 2.68 2.25 2.63
C VAL A 185 4.17 2.42 2.93
N VAL A 186 4.91 3.14 2.08
CA VAL A 186 6.32 3.45 2.32
C VAL A 186 6.51 4.17 3.66
N ARG A 187 5.74 5.22 3.96
CA ARG A 187 5.86 5.95 5.23
C ARG A 187 5.54 5.08 6.45
N ALA A 188 4.52 4.21 6.33
CA ALA A 188 4.19 3.21 7.35
C ALA A 188 5.36 2.23 7.64
N GLY A 189 6.30 2.07 6.70
CA GLY A 189 7.55 1.31 6.86
C GLY A 189 8.34 1.63 8.13
N ASN A 190 8.26 2.86 8.65
CA ASN A 190 8.94 3.27 9.90
C ASN A 190 8.44 2.48 11.12
N VAL A 191 7.15 2.10 11.13
CA VAL A 191 6.52 1.31 12.21
C VAL A 191 7.11 -0.11 12.28
N PHE A 192 7.71 -0.57 11.18
CA PHE A 192 8.32 -1.89 11.04
C PHE A 192 9.86 -1.84 11.07
N SER A 193 10.47 -0.70 11.45
CA SER A 193 11.93 -0.48 11.45
C SER A 193 12.73 -1.61 12.13
N SER A 194 12.24 -2.12 13.26
CA SER A 194 12.86 -3.24 13.99
C SER A 194 12.82 -4.58 13.23
N GLN A 195 11.86 -4.77 12.33
CA GLN A 195 11.67 -6.01 11.57
C GLN A 195 12.24 -5.96 10.16
N ASN A 196 12.27 -4.77 9.56
CA ASN A 196 12.76 -4.52 8.21
C ASN A 196 14.18 -3.97 8.15
N TYR A 197 14.99 -4.17 9.20
CA TYR A 197 16.39 -3.72 9.23
C TYR A 197 16.54 -2.21 8.97
N ASN A 198 15.55 -1.43 9.43
CA ASN A 198 15.49 0.01 9.25
C ASN A 198 15.62 0.44 7.77
N ALA A 199 14.96 -0.30 6.87
CA ALA A 199 15.12 -0.20 5.42
C ALA A 199 15.08 1.24 4.88
N LEU A 200 14.15 2.07 5.38
CA LEU A 200 13.98 3.46 4.94
C LEU A 200 15.14 4.39 5.27
N LYS A 201 16.04 3.98 6.16
CA LYS A 201 17.24 4.75 6.54
C LYS A 201 18.54 4.07 6.08
N ASN A 202 18.44 2.96 5.36
CA ASN A 202 19.60 2.23 4.86
C ASN A 202 20.13 2.92 3.59
N GLU A 203 21.42 3.25 3.56
CA GLU A 203 22.05 3.97 2.45
C GLU A 203 22.04 3.19 1.12
N LYS A 204 21.91 1.86 1.17
CA LYS A 204 21.79 1.02 -0.02
C LYS A 204 20.38 1.03 -0.60
N VAL A 205 19.38 1.48 0.16
CA VAL A 205 17.97 1.41 -0.25
C VAL A 205 17.55 2.71 -0.91
N ASN A 206 17.11 2.61 -2.17
CA ASN A 206 16.51 3.69 -2.92
C ASN A 206 15.01 3.43 -3.06
N ILE A 207 14.17 4.32 -2.52
CA ILE A 207 12.72 4.20 -2.60
C ILE A 207 12.19 4.91 -3.84
N ILE A 208 11.46 4.18 -4.68
CA ILE A 208 10.90 4.68 -5.93
C ILE A 208 9.38 4.62 -5.84
N LEU A 209 8.73 5.79 -5.85
CA LEU A 209 7.26 5.89 -5.81
C LEU A 209 6.69 5.76 -7.22
N GLN A 210 6.47 4.52 -7.65
CA GLN A 210 6.00 4.18 -8.99
C GLN A 210 5.30 2.81 -8.98
N ASP A 211 4.45 2.55 -9.97
CA ASP A 211 3.96 1.20 -10.24
C ASP A 211 5.13 0.28 -10.67
N GLY A 212 5.19 -0.93 -10.11
CA GLY A 212 6.29 -1.88 -10.34
C GLY A 212 6.47 -2.31 -11.79
N ARG A 213 5.35 -2.53 -12.50
CA ARG A 213 5.40 -2.86 -13.93
C ARG A 213 5.82 -1.66 -14.75
N ASN A 214 5.28 -0.47 -14.44
CA ASN A 214 5.66 0.77 -15.09
C ASN A 214 7.14 1.13 -14.88
N HIS A 215 7.71 0.86 -13.70
CA HIS A 215 9.14 1.04 -13.43
C HIS A 215 9.98 0.21 -14.39
N LEU A 216 9.69 -1.10 -14.50
CA LEU A 216 10.41 -1.96 -15.46
C LEU A 216 10.16 -1.58 -16.92
N LEU A 217 9.02 -0.99 -17.27
CA LEU A 217 8.78 -0.52 -18.65
C LEU A 217 9.56 0.75 -19.01
N THR A 218 10.03 1.51 -18.01
CA THR A 218 10.58 2.87 -18.23
C THR A 218 12.03 3.02 -17.79
N THR A 219 12.49 2.20 -16.86
CA THR A 219 13.90 2.17 -16.45
C THR A 219 14.80 1.62 -17.55
N GLN A 220 16.07 1.99 -17.50
CA GLN A 220 17.13 1.36 -18.30
C GLN A 220 18.08 0.53 -17.43
N LYS A 221 17.78 0.44 -16.12
CA LYS A 221 18.61 -0.25 -15.14
C LYS A 221 18.37 -1.76 -15.21
N MET A 222 19.46 -2.51 -15.19
CA MET A 222 19.47 -3.96 -15.12
C MET A 222 19.72 -4.41 -13.67
N TYR A 223 19.21 -5.58 -13.30
CA TYR A 223 19.30 -6.11 -11.94
C TYR A 223 19.82 -7.54 -11.95
N ASP A 224 20.54 -7.91 -10.91
CA ASP A 224 20.98 -9.28 -10.66
C ASP A 224 19.85 -10.10 -10.02
N VAL A 225 19.01 -9.45 -9.22
CA VAL A 225 17.85 -10.07 -8.58
C VAL A 225 16.65 -9.14 -8.67
N ILE A 226 15.53 -9.67 -9.15
CA ILE A 226 14.22 -8.99 -9.09
C ILE A 226 13.30 -9.82 -8.20
N THR A 227 12.85 -9.26 -7.09
CA THR A 227 11.83 -9.86 -6.23
C THR A 227 10.49 -9.17 -6.42
N SER A 228 9.40 -9.93 -6.42
CA SER A 228 8.05 -9.43 -6.66
C SER A 228 7.09 -10.00 -5.60
N GLU A 229 6.64 -9.14 -4.70
CA GLU A 229 5.72 -9.45 -3.59
C GLU A 229 4.47 -8.55 -3.63
N PRO A 230 3.72 -8.54 -4.74
CA PRO A 230 2.52 -7.72 -4.82
C PRO A 230 1.44 -8.21 -3.85
N PRO A 231 0.44 -7.39 -3.51
CA PRO A 231 -0.71 -7.86 -2.73
C PRO A 231 -1.33 -9.14 -3.32
N PRO A 232 -2.08 -9.92 -2.52
CA PRO A 232 -2.81 -11.07 -3.06
C PRO A 232 -3.64 -10.67 -4.29
N PRO A 233 -3.63 -11.42 -5.40
CA PRO A 233 -4.29 -11.04 -6.66
C PRO A 233 -5.81 -11.25 -6.57
N ARG A 234 -6.44 -10.50 -5.68
CA ARG A 234 -7.88 -10.41 -5.43
C ARG A 234 -8.41 -8.98 -5.62
N THR A 235 -7.51 -8.02 -5.69
CA THR A 235 -7.81 -6.60 -5.96
C THR A 235 -7.52 -6.27 -7.42
N ALA A 236 -8.26 -5.29 -7.95
CA ALA A 236 -8.06 -4.82 -9.31
C ALA A 236 -6.59 -4.40 -9.54
N PHE A 237 -6.12 -4.60 -10.76
CA PHE A 237 -4.77 -4.25 -11.24
C PHE A 237 -3.61 -5.05 -10.64
N THR A 238 -3.73 -5.66 -9.46
CA THR A 238 -2.66 -6.46 -8.84
C THR A 238 -2.25 -7.67 -9.69
N VAL A 239 -3.20 -8.27 -10.41
CA VAL A 239 -2.94 -9.37 -11.36
C VAL A 239 -1.98 -8.98 -12.49
N ASN A 240 -1.80 -7.68 -12.77
CA ASN A 240 -0.88 -7.20 -13.80
C ASN A 240 0.60 -7.50 -13.48
N LEU A 241 0.91 -7.83 -12.22
CA LEU A 241 2.24 -8.27 -11.75
C LEU A 241 2.37 -9.80 -11.72
N TYR A 242 1.43 -10.53 -12.34
CA TYR A 242 1.40 -11.99 -12.45
C TYR A 242 1.26 -12.48 -13.90
N THR A 243 1.28 -11.57 -14.88
CA THR A 243 1.07 -11.92 -16.30
C THR A 243 2.35 -12.32 -17.00
N LYS A 244 2.20 -12.99 -18.14
CA LYS A 244 3.33 -13.35 -19.01
C LYS A 244 4.13 -12.12 -19.42
N GLU A 245 3.45 -11.04 -19.82
CA GLU A 245 4.09 -9.81 -20.27
C GLU A 245 4.88 -9.12 -19.16
N TYR A 246 4.41 -9.20 -17.91
CA TYR A 246 5.18 -8.69 -16.77
C TYR A 246 6.46 -9.50 -16.57
N TYR A 247 6.37 -10.83 -16.61
CA TYR A 247 7.55 -11.68 -16.48
C TYR A 247 8.54 -11.49 -17.64
N GLU A 248 8.08 -11.34 -18.89
CA GLU A 248 8.94 -11.04 -20.04
C GLU A 248 9.64 -9.68 -19.89
N VAL A 249 8.96 -8.68 -19.31
CA VAL A 249 9.55 -7.38 -19.04
C VAL A 249 10.57 -7.47 -17.90
N ALA A 250 10.30 -8.23 -16.84
CA ALA A 250 11.25 -8.47 -15.76
C ALA A 250 12.50 -9.22 -16.26
N GLN A 251 12.30 -10.26 -17.06
CA GLN A 251 13.36 -11.05 -17.70
C GLN A 251 14.33 -10.16 -18.51
N LYS A 252 13.78 -9.24 -19.32
CA LYS A 252 14.59 -8.30 -20.12
C LYS A 252 15.41 -7.31 -19.29
N HIS A 253 15.17 -7.20 -17.99
CA HIS A 253 15.91 -6.34 -17.08
C HIS A 253 16.85 -7.13 -16.15
N LEU A 254 17.10 -8.41 -16.44
CA LEU A 254 18.10 -9.20 -15.73
C LEU A 254 19.48 -9.04 -16.35
N ASN A 255 20.49 -8.83 -15.51
CA ASN A 255 21.88 -9.04 -15.91
C ASN A 255 22.10 -10.52 -16.28
N PRO A 256 23.16 -10.86 -17.05
CA PRO A 256 23.50 -12.25 -17.32
C PRO A 256 23.65 -13.06 -16.02
N GLY A 257 22.89 -14.15 -15.90
CA GLY A 257 22.84 -14.98 -14.67
C GLY A 257 21.97 -14.41 -13.55
N GLY A 258 21.24 -13.32 -13.82
CA GLY A 258 20.26 -12.76 -12.90
C GLY A 258 18.99 -13.60 -12.84
N ILE A 259 18.20 -13.41 -11.77
CA ILE A 259 17.00 -14.19 -11.51
C ILE A 259 15.81 -13.35 -11.06
N VAL A 260 14.60 -13.86 -11.33
CA VAL A 260 13.34 -13.34 -10.79
C VAL A 260 12.82 -14.27 -9.70
N ALA A 261 12.37 -13.70 -8.58
CA ALA A 261 11.65 -14.41 -7.53
C ALA A 261 10.24 -13.82 -7.35
N GLN A 262 9.22 -14.64 -7.56
CA GLN A 262 7.81 -14.27 -7.48
C GLN A 262 7.13 -14.97 -6.31
N TRP A 263 6.42 -14.20 -5.49
CA TRP A 263 5.56 -14.73 -4.44
C TRP A 263 4.20 -15.21 -4.97
N ILE A 264 3.77 -16.41 -4.56
CA ILE A 264 2.44 -16.98 -4.83
C ILE A 264 1.73 -17.28 -3.49
N PRO A 265 0.69 -16.49 -3.12
CA PRO A 265 -0.04 -16.63 -1.86
C PRO A 265 -1.12 -17.73 -1.90
N LEU A 266 -0.78 -18.98 -1.57
CA LEU A 266 -1.74 -20.10 -1.63
C LEU A 266 -2.96 -19.89 -0.75
N HIS A 267 -2.80 -19.22 0.40
CA HIS A 267 -3.90 -18.94 1.34
C HIS A 267 -5.03 -18.12 0.71
N SER A 268 -4.75 -17.42 -0.40
CA SER A 268 -5.69 -16.54 -1.09
C SER A 268 -6.10 -17.07 -2.48
N GLN A 269 -5.62 -18.22 -2.93
CA GLN A 269 -5.80 -18.67 -4.31
C GLN A 269 -6.43 -20.06 -4.36
N GLY A 270 -7.30 -20.30 -5.34
CA GLY A 270 -7.80 -21.63 -5.62
C GLY A 270 -6.76 -22.47 -6.38
N LYS A 271 -7.00 -23.78 -6.46
CA LYS A 271 -6.09 -24.73 -7.11
C LYS A 271 -5.82 -24.36 -8.57
N GLN A 272 -6.83 -23.91 -9.30
CA GLN A 272 -6.69 -23.55 -10.72
C GLN A 272 -5.84 -22.30 -10.91
N GLU A 273 -6.05 -21.28 -10.06
CA GLU A 273 -5.29 -20.04 -10.06
C GLU A 273 -3.80 -20.31 -9.78
N VAL A 274 -3.50 -21.17 -8.81
CA VAL A 274 -2.12 -21.59 -8.54
C VAL A 274 -1.48 -22.25 -9.76
N PHE A 275 -2.17 -23.17 -10.44
CA PHE A 275 -1.64 -23.75 -11.68
C PHE A 275 -1.44 -22.72 -12.79
N MET A 276 -2.31 -21.73 -12.90
CA MET A 276 -2.15 -20.64 -13.86
C MET A 276 -0.90 -19.80 -13.57
N HIS A 277 -0.62 -19.50 -12.30
CA HIS A 277 0.60 -18.77 -11.91
C HIS A 277 1.85 -19.53 -12.33
N PHE A 278 1.93 -20.82 -12.01
CA PHE A 278 3.06 -21.68 -12.41
C PHE A 278 3.19 -21.79 -13.94
N LYS A 279 2.09 -22.08 -14.64
CA LYS A 279 2.09 -22.22 -16.10
C LYS A 279 2.56 -20.94 -16.79
N THR A 280 2.13 -19.78 -16.30
CA THR A 280 2.52 -18.47 -16.82
C THR A 280 4.00 -18.21 -16.58
N PHE A 281 4.48 -18.42 -15.35
CA PHE A 281 5.89 -18.21 -14.99
C PHE A 281 6.83 -19.11 -15.81
N LEU A 282 6.52 -20.41 -15.91
CA LEU A 282 7.29 -21.39 -16.67
C LEU A 282 7.23 -21.17 -18.20
N SER A 283 6.31 -20.34 -18.69
CA SER A 283 6.26 -19.97 -20.11
C SER A 283 7.29 -18.91 -20.50
N VAL A 284 7.93 -18.27 -19.50
CA VAL A 284 8.94 -17.23 -19.68
C VAL A 284 10.31 -17.71 -19.21
N PHE A 285 10.38 -18.33 -18.03
CA PHE A 285 11.63 -18.82 -17.45
C PHE A 285 11.79 -20.33 -17.68
N PRO A 286 12.72 -20.77 -18.54
CA PRO A 286 12.96 -22.20 -18.81
C PRO A 286 13.59 -22.93 -17.61
N HIS A 287 14.37 -22.22 -16.80
CA HIS A 287 14.97 -22.75 -15.58
C HIS A 287 14.25 -22.18 -14.37
N ALA A 288 13.53 -23.03 -13.62
CA ALA A 288 12.77 -22.58 -12.46
C ALA A 288 12.82 -23.59 -11.31
N ILE A 289 12.75 -23.06 -10.08
CA ILE A 289 12.63 -23.81 -8.84
C ILE A 289 11.56 -23.17 -7.95
N ALA A 290 10.77 -23.99 -7.27
CA ALA A 290 9.77 -23.52 -6.32
C ALA A 290 10.19 -23.90 -4.89
N TRP A 291 10.09 -22.93 -3.99
CA TRP A 291 10.35 -23.09 -2.58
C TRP A 291 9.08 -22.79 -1.79
N MET A 292 8.84 -23.55 -0.72
CA MET A 292 7.77 -23.29 0.22
C MET A 292 8.38 -22.97 1.59
N PRO A 293 8.84 -21.73 1.83
CA PRO A 293 9.52 -21.33 3.06
C PRO A 293 8.67 -21.50 4.33
N VAL A 294 7.35 -21.34 4.18
CA VAL A 294 6.33 -21.58 5.20
C VAL A 294 5.08 -22.15 4.54
N ALA A 295 4.22 -22.80 5.34
CA ALA A 295 2.96 -23.31 4.84
C ALA A 295 2.14 -22.18 4.17
N ASN A 296 1.59 -22.49 3.00
CA ASN A 296 0.76 -21.60 2.17
C ASN A 296 1.46 -20.40 1.51
N GLU A 297 2.79 -20.28 1.61
CA GLU A 297 3.55 -19.25 0.90
C GLU A 297 4.56 -19.90 -0.03
N ILE A 298 4.36 -19.78 -1.34
CA ILE A 298 5.29 -20.30 -2.35
C ILE A 298 6.11 -19.15 -2.91
N LEU A 299 7.40 -19.40 -3.12
CA LEU A 299 8.31 -18.56 -3.89
C LEU A 299 8.72 -19.35 -5.14
N VAL A 300 8.43 -18.82 -6.32
CA VAL A 300 8.94 -19.38 -7.58
C VAL A 300 10.09 -18.52 -8.05
N ILE A 301 11.24 -19.15 -8.28
CA ILE A 301 12.46 -18.51 -8.72
C ILE A 301 12.75 -18.98 -10.13
N GLY A 302 13.06 -18.06 -11.03
CA GLY A 302 13.28 -18.32 -12.46
C GLY A 302 14.50 -17.59 -13.01
N SER A 303 15.14 -18.22 -13.98
CA SER A 303 16.25 -17.70 -14.78
C SER A 303 16.00 -18.01 -16.26
N ASP A 304 16.67 -17.26 -17.12
CA ASP A 304 16.93 -17.63 -18.52
C ASP A 304 17.73 -18.92 -18.62
#